data_AF-A0A969WNC5-F1
#
_entry.id   AF-A0A969WNC5-F1
#
_cell.length_a   1.000
_cell.length_b   1.000
_cell.length_c   1.000
_cell.angle_alpha   90.00
_cell.angle_beta   90.00
_cell.angle_gamma   90.00
#
_symmetry.space_group_name_H-M   'P 1'
#
loop_
_entity.id
_entity.type
_entity.pdbx_description
1 polymer ?
#
loop_
_entity_poly.entity_id
_entity_poly.type
_entity_poly.pdbx_seq_one_letter_code
_entity_poly.pdbx_strand_id
1 'polypeptide(L)'
;MFLKLTKTISGCVAVSILVFLVFFTNLTHAQGELVEKFEVKMISDSAAHNAFTDLIRYKKHFYCAFRVACDHAPNDSCSNGAIKIIRSKRGKKWETVALLSSERYDFRDPKLSIMPDGKLMILMGGSEYRRSALLSRLSHYSFSKDGVRFSEPKPVVIQSSIKSPYDWVWSITWHDTTGYAALYQINKPNYKWDVVLLKTYDGIHYDSIIQWDLGPRPNEARIRFAPDGRMLILVRRESGGNGILGISDPPYTDWHWHNLSMKLGGPNFIVLDNEKILIGSRIFTDEKLLPILKNKKEKDKTGIFLASINGEIRKVVELPSGGDTSYPGMLIHKKYLYITYYSSHDGKSKIYFAKAKLIDIENEF
;
A
#
# COMPACT_ATOMS: atom_id res chain seq x y z
N MET A 1 37.49 -32.62 -91.67
CA MET A 1 37.29 -31.91 -92.95
C MET A 1 35.83 -31.49 -93.00
N PHE A 2 35.59 -30.16 -92.94
CA PHE A 2 34.33 -29.40 -93.11
C PHE A 2 33.17 -29.64 -92.10
N LEU A 3 32.91 -28.68 -91.18
CA LEU A 3 31.96 -27.52 -91.27
C LEU A 3 30.48 -27.98 -91.11
N LYS A 4 29.56 -27.35 -90.35
CA LYS A 4 29.40 -25.92 -89.99
C LYS A 4 28.25 -25.76 -88.95
N LEU A 5 28.45 -24.85 -87.98
CA LEU A 5 27.51 -23.87 -87.35
C LEU A 5 26.04 -24.26 -87.00
N THR A 6 25.48 -23.97 -85.81
CA THR A 6 25.18 -22.61 -85.30
C THR A 6 24.67 -22.62 -83.83
N LYS A 7 25.10 -21.58 -83.07
CA LYS A 7 24.45 -20.75 -82.01
C LYS A 7 23.13 -21.20 -81.33
N THR A 8 22.73 -20.83 -80.11
CA THR A 8 23.20 -20.16 -78.86
C THR A 8 21.94 -20.10 -77.95
N ILE A 9 22.10 -19.85 -76.64
CA ILE A 9 21.15 -19.34 -75.60
C ILE A 9 21.03 -20.35 -74.45
N SER A 10 21.84 -20.20 -73.38
CA SER A 10 21.70 -19.30 -72.22
C SER A 10 20.63 -19.74 -71.23
N GLY A 11 21.08 -20.09 -70.01
CA GLY A 11 20.21 -20.39 -68.87
C GLY A 11 21.02 -20.88 -67.67
N CYS A 12 21.65 -19.96 -66.94
CA CYS A 12 22.34 -20.21 -65.68
C CYS A 12 21.37 -20.77 -64.62
N VAL A 13 21.77 -21.86 -63.97
CA VAL A 13 21.13 -22.39 -62.77
C VAL A 13 21.57 -21.53 -61.58
N ALA A 14 20.66 -20.71 -61.05
CA ALA A 14 20.86 -19.99 -59.80
C ALA A 14 20.60 -20.93 -58.61
N VAL A 15 21.67 -21.32 -57.92
CA VAL A 15 21.59 -22.02 -56.63
C VAL A 15 21.22 -20.99 -55.56
N SER A 16 19.99 -21.06 -55.05
CA SER A 16 19.52 -20.21 -53.96
C SER A 16 20.03 -20.78 -52.62
N ILE A 17 21.03 -20.13 -52.03
CA ILE A 17 21.46 -20.37 -50.65
C ILE A 17 20.53 -19.53 -49.75
N LEU A 18 19.60 -20.21 -49.08
CA LEU A 18 18.71 -19.61 -48.09
C LEU A 18 19.47 -19.44 -46.77
N VAL A 19 20.01 -18.25 -46.53
CA VAL A 19 20.61 -17.89 -45.22
C VAL A 19 19.47 -17.57 -44.25
N PHE A 20 19.18 -18.49 -43.34
CA PHE A 20 18.32 -18.22 -42.18
C PHE A 20 19.05 -17.29 -41.20
N LEU A 21 18.81 -16.00 -41.32
CA LEU A 21 19.17 -15.01 -40.30
C LEU A 21 18.24 -15.20 -39.10
N VAL A 22 18.72 -15.94 -38.10
CA VAL A 22 18.08 -16.04 -36.79
C VAL A 22 18.27 -14.69 -36.09
N PHE A 23 17.25 -13.83 -36.16
CA PHE A 23 17.14 -12.68 -35.25
C PHE A 23 16.89 -13.22 -33.84
N PHE A 24 17.95 -13.41 -33.06
CA PHE A 24 17.83 -13.47 -31.61
C PHE A 24 17.45 -12.07 -31.12
N THR A 25 16.14 -11.82 -31.01
CA THR A 25 15.65 -10.68 -30.23
C THR A 25 16.03 -10.92 -28.77
N ASN A 26 16.98 -10.13 -28.26
CA ASN A 26 17.34 -10.05 -26.86
C ASN A 26 16.12 -9.62 -26.02
N LEU A 27 15.31 -10.58 -25.58
CA LEU A 27 14.20 -10.39 -24.64
C LEU A 27 14.67 -10.36 -23.17
N THR A 28 15.96 -10.16 -22.91
CA THR A 28 16.55 -10.21 -21.57
C THR A 28 16.74 -8.84 -20.90
N HIS A 29 16.42 -7.71 -21.57
CA HIS A 29 16.68 -6.38 -21.00
C HIS A 29 15.50 -5.73 -20.25
N ALA A 30 14.25 -6.16 -20.47
CA ALA A 30 13.10 -5.49 -19.83
C ALA A 30 12.97 -5.77 -18.32
N GLN A 31 13.48 -6.91 -17.85
CA GLN A 31 13.37 -7.30 -16.43
C GLN A 31 14.50 -6.70 -15.56
N GLY A 32 15.60 -6.27 -16.19
CA GLY A 32 16.75 -5.63 -15.52
C GLY A 32 16.50 -4.16 -15.17
N GLU A 33 15.87 -3.39 -16.07
CA GLU A 33 15.63 -1.94 -15.86
C GLU A 33 14.65 -1.63 -14.71
N LEU A 34 13.70 -2.54 -14.43
CA LEU A 34 12.69 -2.32 -13.39
C LEU A 34 13.26 -2.43 -11.95
N VAL A 35 14.34 -3.17 -11.76
CA VAL A 35 14.99 -3.35 -10.44
C VAL A 35 15.97 -2.20 -10.12
N GLU A 36 16.47 -1.48 -11.12
CA GLU A 36 17.47 -0.41 -10.92
C GLU A 36 16.94 0.88 -10.30
N LYS A 37 15.62 1.08 -10.25
CA LYS A 37 15.03 2.37 -9.81
C LYS A 37 15.07 2.60 -8.29
N PHE A 38 15.14 1.54 -7.49
CA PHE A 38 15.05 1.64 -6.04
C PHE A 38 16.33 1.17 -5.33
N GLU A 39 16.87 2.02 -4.46
CA GLU A 39 17.78 1.60 -3.40
C GLU A 39 16.96 0.93 -2.28
N VAL A 40 17.06 -0.40 -2.13
CA VAL A 40 16.28 -1.17 -1.14
C VAL A 40 17.15 -1.71 -0.01
N LYS A 41 16.66 -1.63 1.24
CA LYS A 41 17.31 -2.24 2.43
C LYS A 41 16.29 -2.88 3.34
N MET A 42 16.60 -4.05 3.88
CA MET A 42 15.89 -4.58 5.04
C MET A 42 16.15 -3.69 6.27
N ILE A 43 15.09 -3.30 6.97
CA ILE A 43 15.19 -2.44 8.17
C ILE A 43 14.69 -3.13 9.43
N SER A 44 13.96 -4.25 9.31
CA SER A 44 13.59 -5.07 10.46
C SER A 44 13.17 -6.49 10.06
N ASP A 45 13.55 -7.46 10.87
CA ASP A 45 13.14 -8.87 10.85
C ASP A 45 12.84 -9.39 12.26
N SER A 46 12.46 -8.49 13.16
CA SER A 46 12.53 -8.71 14.62
C SER A 46 11.49 -9.66 15.23
N ALA A 47 10.52 -10.11 14.44
CA ALA A 47 9.53 -11.11 14.84
C ALA A 47 9.32 -12.14 13.71
N ALA A 48 8.58 -13.23 13.95
CA ALA A 48 8.29 -14.22 12.91
C ALA A 48 7.43 -13.63 11.78
N HIS A 49 6.52 -12.73 12.12
CA HIS A 49 5.71 -11.96 11.19
C HIS A 49 5.85 -10.44 11.45
N ASN A 50 6.27 -9.68 10.44
CA ASN A 50 6.41 -8.22 10.49
C ASN A 50 5.62 -7.62 9.31
N ALA A 51 4.60 -6.80 9.55
CA ALA A 51 3.72 -6.35 8.45
C ALA A 51 3.06 -4.98 8.69
N PHE A 52 2.33 -4.53 7.66
CA PHE A 52 1.41 -3.39 7.74
C PHE A 52 2.10 -2.07 8.08
N THR A 53 3.05 -1.66 7.22
CA THR A 53 3.89 -0.50 7.52
C THR A 53 3.15 0.83 7.30
N ASP A 54 3.58 1.87 8.01
CA ASP A 54 3.38 3.27 7.62
C ASP A 54 4.67 4.07 7.86
N LEU A 55 4.85 5.16 7.11
CA LEU A 55 6.08 5.96 7.09
C LEU A 55 5.76 7.44 7.21
N ILE A 56 6.43 8.15 8.12
CA ILE A 56 6.35 9.61 8.22
C ILE A 56 7.71 10.22 8.53
N ARG A 57 7.85 11.54 8.27
CA ARG A 57 8.99 12.32 8.73
C ARG A 57 8.58 13.24 9.86
N TYR A 58 9.16 13.04 11.03
CA TYR A 58 8.87 13.82 12.23
C TYR A 58 10.18 14.23 12.92
N LYS A 59 10.28 15.49 13.34
CA LYS A 59 11.47 16.05 14.02
C LYS A 59 12.80 15.60 13.41
N LYS A 60 12.95 15.77 12.08
CA LYS A 60 14.15 15.43 11.27
C LYS A 60 14.48 13.93 11.14
N HIS A 61 13.62 13.02 11.61
CA HIS A 61 13.78 11.57 11.46
C HIS A 61 12.67 10.98 10.59
N PHE A 62 12.98 9.91 9.87
CA PHE A 62 11.99 8.97 9.38
C PHE A 62 11.51 8.12 10.55
N TYR A 63 10.21 7.84 10.58
CA TYR A 63 9.55 6.93 11.50
C TYR A 63 8.81 5.88 10.70
N CYS A 64 9.08 4.60 10.99
CA CYS A 64 8.36 3.47 10.43
C CYS A 64 7.64 2.76 11.58
N ALA A 65 6.32 2.63 11.47
CA ALA A 65 5.51 1.83 12.37
C ALA A 65 5.02 0.59 11.64
N PHE A 66 5.02 -0.56 12.31
CA PHE A 66 4.59 -1.83 11.74
C PHE A 66 4.16 -2.80 12.84
N ARG A 67 3.33 -3.79 12.48
CA ARG A 67 2.95 -4.87 13.38
C ARG A 67 4.08 -5.89 13.49
N VAL A 68 4.34 -6.36 14.71
CA VAL A 68 5.18 -7.53 15.01
C VAL A 68 4.34 -8.60 15.71
N ALA A 69 4.49 -9.85 15.30
CA ALA A 69 3.80 -11.00 15.89
C ALA A 69 4.49 -12.33 15.55
N CYS A 70 4.02 -13.41 16.16
CA CYS A 70 4.40 -14.78 15.79
C CYS A 70 3.75 -15.26 14.49
N ASP A 71 2.58 -14.74 14.12
CA ASP A 71 1.81 -15.14 12.93
C ASP A 71 0.95 -13.96 12.41
N HIS A 72 0.26 -14.15 11.28
CA HIS A 72 -0.59 -13.16 10.65
C HIS A 72 -1.71 -12.69 11.58
N ALA A 73 -2.31 -13.60 12.35
CA ALA A 73 -3.31 -13.31 13.39
C ALA A 73 -3.10 -14.23 14.62
N PRO A 74 -3.61 -13.87 15.81
CA PRO A 74 -3.55 -14.74 16.98
C PRO A 74 -4.23 -16.08 16.73
N ASN A 75 -3.66 -17.14 17.30
CA ASN A 75 -4.17 -18.51 17.26
C ASN A 75 -3.73 -19.26 18.52
N ASP A 76 -3.99 -20.57 18.60
CA ASP A 76 -3.68 -21.37 19.80
C ASP A 76 -2.18 -21.38 20.19
N SER A 77 -1.28 -21.09 19.25
CA SER A 77 0.16 -21.00 19.48
C SER A 77 0.73 -19.58 19.31
N CYS A 78 -0.12 -18.59 19.04
CA CYS A 78 0.30 -17.22 18.78
C CYS A 78 -0.52 -16.18 19.54
N SER A 79 0.18 -15.41 20.37
CA SER A 79 -0.40 -14.31 21.15
C SER A 79 -0.74 -13.08 20.29
N ASN A 80 -1.38 -12.10 20.94
CA ASN A 80 -1.66 -10.79 20.35
C ASN A 80 -0.38 -10.11 19.83
N GLY A 81 -0.49 -9.54 18.63
CA GLY A 81 0.54 -8.74 18.01
C GLY A 81 0.65 -7.34 18.63
N ALA A 82 1.82 -6.75 18.44
CA ALA A 82 2.18 -5.43 18.95
C ALA A 82 2.58 -4.48 17.82
N ILE A 83 2.52 -3.17 18.06
CA ILE A 83 3.03 -2.16 17.14
C ILE A 83 4.45 -1.80 17.54
N LYS A 84 5.41 -2.04 16.64
CA LYS A 84 6.78 -1.61 16.79
C LYS A 84 7.01 -0.32 16.01
N ILE A 85 7.73 0.61 16.62
CA ILE A 85 8.09 1.88 16.02
C ILE A 85 9.60 2.00 16.00
N ILE A 86 10.14 2.18 14.80
CA ILE A 86 11.57 2.42 14.58
C ILE A 86 11.76 3.78 13.93
N ARG A 87 12.91 4.41 14.16
CA ARG A 87 13.26 5.67 13.49
C ARG A 87 14.68 5.70 12.95
N SER A 88 14.91 6.57 11.98
CA SER A 88 16.23 6.84 11.42
C SER A 88 16.38 8.29 10.96
N LYS A 89 17.53 8.92 11.23
CA LYS A 89 17.83 10.26 10.69
C LYS A 89 17.92 10.26 9.16
N ARG A 90 18.54 9.21 8.59
CA ARG A 90 18.96 9.16 7.18
C ARG A 90 18.53 7.87 6.45
N GLY A 91 17.72 7.01 7.08
CA GLY A 91 17.28 5.72 6.51
C GLY A 91 18.39 4.65 6.43
N LYS A 92 19.51 4.84 7.15
CA LYS A 92 20.66 3.91 7.12
C LYS A 92 20.74 3.00 8.34
N LYS A 93 20.67 3.59 9.54
CA LYS A 93 20.62 2.88 10.82
C LYS A 93 19.28 3.19 11.47
N TRP A 94 18.59 2.15 11.93
CA TRP A 94 17.27 2.26 12.52
C TRP A 94 17.33 1.81 13.98
N GLU A 95 16.69 2.57 14.86
CA GLU A 95 16.58 2.25 16.28
C GLU A 95 15.11 2.09 16.67
N THR A 96 14.82 1.17 17.59
CA THR A 96 13.47 1.02 18.16
C THR A 96 13.23 2.12 19.17
N VAL A 97 12.09 2.79 19.08
CA VAL A 97 11.67 3.84 20.02
C VAL A 97 10.42 3.48 20.81
N ALA A 98 9.61 2.53 20.33
CA ALA A 98 8.47 2.03 21.07
C ALA A 98 8.08 0.62 20.64
N LEU A 99 7.46 -0.10 21.58
CA LEU A 99 6.71 -1.32 21.35
C LEU A 99 5.39 -1.16 22.11
N LEU A 100 4.29 -1.01 21.38
CA LEU A 100 2.95 -0.82 21.94
C LEU A 100 2.20 -2.16 21.88
N SER A 101 1.84 -2.71 23.05
CA SER A 101 1.22 -4.02 23.18
C SER A 101 0.01 -3.98 24.12
N SER A 102 -0.84 -5.00 24.04
CA SER A 102 -1.96 -5.18 24.96
C SER A 102 -2.18 -6.66 25.24
N GLU A 103 -2.48 -7.00 26.49
CA GLU A 103 -2.93 -8.34 26.84
C GLU A 103 -4.30 -8.67 26.24
N ARG A 104 -5.13 -7.64 26.03
CA ARG A 104 -6.50 -7.79 25.54
C ARG A 104 -6.61 -7.73 24.02
N TYR A 105 -5.86 -6.83 23.38
CA TYR A 105 -6.03 -6.52 21.95
C TYR A 105 -4.82 -6.94 21.12
N ASP A 106 -5.09 -7.60 19.99
CA ASP A 106 -4.14 -7.73 18.88
C ASP A 106 -4.09 -6.40 18.12
N PHE A 107 -2.98 -5.67 18.26
CA PHE A 107 -2.81 -4.41 17.55
C PHE A 107 -2.33 -4.64 16.12
N ARG A 108 -2.96 -3.94 15.17
CA ARG A 108 -2.71 -4.06 13.72
C ARG A 108 -2.73 -2.70 13.03
N ASP A 109 -2.23 -2.70 11.80
CA ASP A 109 -2.33 -1.61 10.82
C ASP A 109 -2.02 -0.20 11.36
N PRO A 110 -0.85 0.02 11.97
CA PRO A 110 -0.50 1.33 12.51
C PRO A 110 -0.43 2.37 11.40
N LYS A 111 -1.07 3.53 11.61
CA LYS A 111 -0.99 4.72 10.75
C LYS A 111 -0.42 5.89 11.52
N LEU A 112 0.58 6.53 10.93
CA LEU A 112 1.28 7.67 11.50
C LEU A 112 0.68 8.97 10.95
N SER A 113 0.48 9.95 11.83
CA SER A 113 0.08 11.30 11.45
C SER A 113 0.70 12.35 12.39
N ILE A 114 0.86 13.58 11.90
CA ILE A 114 1.26 14.71 12.74
C ILE A 114 0.02 15.56 12.95
N MET A 115 -0.34 15.76 14.21
CA MET A 115 -1.48 16.59 14.60
C MET A 115 -1.20 18.08 14.35
N PRO A 116 -2.23 18.93 14.28
CA PRO A 116 -2.06 20.39 14.10
C PRO A 116 -1.22 21.03 15.21
N ASP A 117 -1.27 20.49 16.43
CA ASP A 117 -0.43 20.94 17.56
C ASP A 117 1.02 20.38 17.54
N GLY A 118 1.38 19.67 16.48
CA GLY A 118 2.72 19.14 16.24
C GLY A 118 3.04 17.84 16.97
N LYS A 119 2.10 17.21 17.70
CA LYS A 119 2.32 15.84 18.22
C LYS A 119 2.33 14.81 17.11
N LEU A 120 3.16 13.79 17.27
CA LEU A 120 3.04 12.55 16.51
C LEU A 120 1.88 11.73 17.10
N MET A 121 0.96 11.29 16.24
CA MET A 121 -0.13 10.39 16.57
C MET A 121 0.07 9.08 15.82
N ILE A 122 -0.19 7.97 16.51
CA ILE A 122 -0.41 6.66 15.87
C ILE A 122 -1.86 6.26 16.09
N LEU A 123 -2.53 5.94 15.00
CA LEU A 123 -3.80 5.22 15.00
C LEU A 123 -3.50 3.75 14.70
N MET A 124 -4.13 2.82 15.40
CA MET A 124 -3.95 1.37 15.16
C MET A 124 -5.27 0.65 15.41
N GLY A 125 -5.55 -0.42 14.69
CA GLY A 125 -6.70 -1.27 15.01
C GLY A 125 -6.39 -2.19 16.18
N GLY A 126 -7.37 -2.46 17.03
CA GLY A 126 -7.31 -3.47 18.08
C GLY A 126 -8.40 -4.51 17.86
N SER A 127 -8.00 -5.77 17.70
CA SER A 127 -8.92 -6.92 17.61
C SER A 127 -8.93 -7.70 18.92
N GLU A 128 -10.11 -8.07 19.39
CA GLU A 128 -10.27 -8.96 20.54
C GLU A 128 -10.59 -10.38 20.06
N TYR A 129 -9.82 -11.35 20.50
CA TYR A 129 -9.97 -12.76 20.12
C TYR A 129 -10.28 -13.65 21.32
N ARG A 130 -11.05 -14.71 21.09
CA ARG A 130 -11.22 -15.82 22.03
C ARG A 130 -11.22 -17.14 21.26
N ARG A 131 -10.25 -18.03 21.54
CA ARG A 131 -10.07 -19.30 20.82
C ARG A 131 -10.08 -19.11 19.29
N SER A 132 -9.26 -18.17 18.81
CA SER A 132 -9.16 -17.77 17.39
C SER A 132 -10.42 -17.12 16.77
N ALA A 133 -11.54 -17.04 17.48
CA ALA A 133 -12.72 -16.32 17.03
C ALA A 133 -12.62 -14.82 17.34
N LEU A 134 -12.86 -13.98 16.34
CA LEU A 134 -12.92 -12.54 16.49
C LEU A 134 -14.20 -12.13 17.24
N LEU A 135 -14.05 -11.49 18.40
CA LEU A 135 -15.16 -11.01 19.21
C LEU A 135 -15.57 -9.59 18.86
N SER A 136 -14.60 -8.68 18.82
CA SER A 136 -14.82 -7.25 18.58
C SER A 136 -13.61 -6.63 17.90
N ARG A 137 -13.81 -5.44 17.33
CA ARG A 137 -12.75 -4.58 16.82
C ARG A 137 -13.02 -3.13 17.20
N LEU A 138 -11.96 -2.42 17.55
CA LEU A 138 -11.99 -0.97 17.75
C LEU A 138 -10.60 -0.37 17.54
N SER A 139 -10.53 0.84 17.00
CA SER A 139 -9.25 1.54 16.84
C SER A 139 -8.78 2.16 18.15
N HIS A 140 -7.46 2.18 18.33
CA HIS A 140 -6.76 2.81 19.42
C HIS A 140 -5.84 3.91 18.91
N TYR A 141 -5.53 4.87 19.78
CA TYR A 141 -4.54 5.91 19.52
C TYR A 141 -3.42 5.88 20.56
N SER A 142 -2.26 6.40 20.17
CA SER A 142 -1.15 6.75 21.05
C SER A 142 -0.50 8.03 20.56
N PHE A 143 -0.07 8.90 21.49
CA PHE A 143 0.56 10.18 21.17
C PHE A 143 2.01 10.25 21.63
N SER A 144 2.81 11.02 20.89
CA SER A 144 4.17 11.38 21.28
C SER A 144 4.50 12.82 20.95
N LYS A 145 4.98 13.57 21.96
CA LYS A 145 5.48 14.94 21.78
C LYS A 145 6.92 14.96 21.30
N ASP A 146 7.74 13.99 21.66
CA ASP A 146 9.19 13.97 21.36
C ASP A 146 9.58 12.93 20.30
N GLY A 147 8.65 12.05 19.93
CA GLY A 147 8.89 10.93 19.01
C GLY A 147 9.73 9.82 19.62
N VAL A 148 9.85 9.73 20.94
CA VAL A 148 10.53 8.63 21.66
C VAL A 148 9.73 8.09 22.83
N ARG A 149 8.87 8.91 23.44
CA ARG A 149 7.95 8.51 24.50
C ARG A 149 6.54 8.56 23.96
N PHE A 150 5.84 7.43 24.03
CA PHE A 150 4.49 7.26 23.53
C PHE A 150 3.55 7.05 24.72
N SER A 151 2.35 7.63 24.66
CA SER A 151 1.33 7.35 25.66
C SER A 151 0.83 5.91 25.54
N GLU A 152 0.30 5.35 26.62
CA GLU A 152 -0.42 4.09 26.58
C GLU A 152 -1.52 4.11 25.51
N PRO A 153 -1.68 3.04 24.70
CA PRO A 153 -2.77 2.94 23.74
C PRO A 153 -4.13 3.05 24.40
N LYS A 154 -5.02 3.88 23.84
CA LYS A 154 -6.40 4.06 24.34
C LYS A 154 -7.40 3.97 23.20
N PRO A 155 -8.63 3.46 23.44
CA PRO A 155 -9.66 3.38 22.42
C PRO A 155 -10.05 4.78 21.91
N VAL A 156 -10.33 4.90 20.62
CA VAL A 156 -11.02 6.08 20.07
C VAL A 156 -12.50 6.07 20.49
N VAL A 157 -13.13 7.24 20.42
CA VAL A 157 -14.56 7.42 20.68
C VAL A 157 -15.26 7.72 19.36
N ILE A 158 -16.11 6.80 18.93
CA ILE A 158 -16.97 6.96 17.75
C ILE A 158 -18.33 7.52 18.21
N GLN A 159 -18.87 8.47 17.46
CA GLN A 159 -20.23 8.99 17.64
C GLN A 159 -21.23 7.86 17.88
N SER A 160 -22.01 7.99 18.96
CA SER A 160 -22.88 6.93 19.47
C SER A 160 -23.90 6.40 18.46
N SER A 161 -24.41 7.25 17.57
CA SER A 161 -25.41 6.88 16.57
C SER A 161 -24.91 5.94 15.47
N ILE A 162 -23.59 5.85 15.26
CA ILE A 162 -23.00 4.96 14.25
C ILE A 162 -22.10 3.88 14.85
N LYS A 163 -21.86 3.89 16.16
CA LYS A 163 -20.91 2.98 16.82
C LYS A 163 -21.29 1.50 16.63
N SER A 164 -20.29 0.67 16.30
CA SER A 164 -20.46 -0.77 16.08
C SER A 164 -19.38 -1.58 16.83
N PRO A 165 -19.65 -2.84 17.23
CA PRO A 165 -18.63 -3.71 17.82
C PRO A 165 -17.51 -4.12 16.85
N TYR A 166 -17.61 -3.76 15.56
CA TYR A 166 -16.62 -4.05 14.53
C TYR A 166 -16.12 -2.78 13.83
N ASP A 167 -15.90 -1.72 14.61
CA ASP A 167 -15.38 -0.44 14.12
C ASP A 167 -13.88 -0.52 13.85
N TRP A 168 -13.45 -0.02 12.68
CA TRP A 168 -12.05 0.14 12.34
C TRP A 168 -11.79 1.47 11.63
N VAL A 169 -11.39 2.48 12.40
CA VAL A 169 -10.83 3.71 11.83
C VAL A 169 -9.46 3.34 11.28
N TRP A 170 -9.37 3.21 9.95
CA TRP A 170 -8.20 2.61 9.30
C TRP A 170 -7.08 3.61 9.07
N SER A 171 -7.40 4.86 8.75
CA SER A 171 -6.41 5.93 8.61
C SER A 171 -7.01 7.31 8.87
N ILE A 172 -6.12 8.27 9.14
CA ILE A 172 -6.45 9.68 9.36
C ILE A 172 -5.49 10.56 8.53
N THR A 173 -6.01 11.70 8.07
CA THR A 173 -5.25 12.78 7.45
C THR A 173 -5.73 14.12 8.00
N TRP A 174 -4.79 14.96 8.42
CA TRP A 174 -5.08 16.30 8.93
C TRP A 174 -5.10 17.31 7.79
N HIS A 175 -6.11 18.16 7.79
CA HIS A 175 -6.25 19.33 6.92
C HIS A 175 -6.60 20.52 7.80
N ASP A 176 -5.70 21.50 7.86
CA ASP A 176 -5.70 22.57 8.84
C ASP A 176 -5.82 22.05 10.29
N THR A 177 -6.92 22.35 10.97
CA THR A 177 -7.20 21.93 12.34
C THR A 177 -8.09 20.69 12.43
N THR A 178 -8.53 20.13 11.29
CA THR A 178 -9.49 19.03 11.24
C THR A 178 -8.82 17.76 10.73
N GLY A 179 -8.97 16.67 11.48
CA GLY A 179 -8.60 15.33 11.05
C GLY A 179 -9.76 14.66 10.34
N TYR A 180 -9.52 14.14 9.13
CA TYR A 180 -10.48 13.34 8.38
C TYR A 180 -10.04 11.90 8.35
N ALA A 181 -10.95 10.97 8.66
CA ALA A 181 -10.64 9.57 8.79
C ALA A 181 -11.67 8.70 8.07
N ALA A 182 -11.22 7.52 7.64
CA ALA A 182 -12.09 6.52 7.06
C ALA A 182 -12.30 5.39 8.08
N LEU A 183 -13.55 5.20 8.47
CA LEU A 183 -14.02 4.08 9.27
C LEU A 183 -14.62 3.04 8.35
N TYR A 184 -14.23 1.78 8.48
CA TYR A 184 -15.04 0.68 7.94
C TYR A 184 -15.67 -0.13 9.06
N GLN A 185 -16.87 -0.63 8.80
CA GLN A 185 -17.67 -1.39 9.75
C GLN A 185 -18.11 -2.70 9.13
N ILE A 186 -18.35 -3.71 9.98
CA ILE A 186 -19.01 -4.95 9.57
C ILE A 186 -20.33 -5.04 10.34
N ASN A 187 -21.41 -4.69 9.67
CA ASN A 187 -22.73 -4.53 10.24
C ASN A 187 -23.53 -5.84 10.17
N LYS A 188 -23.86 -6.38 11.34
CA LYS A 188 -24.72 -7.58 11.53
C LYS A 188 -26.21 -7.20 11.45
N PRO A 189 -27.12 -8.12 11.05
CA PRO A 189 -26.89 -9.55 10.78
C PRO A 189 -26.41 -9.85 9.34
N ASN A 190 -26.58 -8.92 8.39
CA ASN A 190 -26.30 -9.18 6.98
C ASN A 190 -24.80 -9.17 6.62
N TYR A 191 -23.93 -8.91 7.60
CA TYR A 191 -22.49 -8.70 7.39
C TYR A 191 -22.23 -7.70 6.26
N LYS A 192 -23.01 -6.62 6.22
CA LYS A 192 -22.79 -5.51 5.28
C LYS A 192 -21.54 -4.77 5.72
N TRP A 193 -20.70 -4.39 4.76
CA TRP A 193 -19.55 -3.55 5.04
C TRP A 193 -19.83 -2.16 4.51
N ASP A 194 -19.65 -1.18 5.36
CA ASP A 194 -19.88 0.22 5.05
C ASP A 194 -18.58 0.97 5.34
N VAL A 195 -18.32 2.02 4.55
CA VAL A 195 -17.26 2.99 4.83
C VAL A 195 -17.90 4.32 5.18
N VAL A 196 -17.43 4.93 6.26
CA VAL A 196 -17.93 6.20 6.80
C VAL A 196 -16.79 7.20 6.82
N LEU A 197 -17.05 8.39 6.27
CA LEU A 197 -16.20 9.56 6.47
C LEU A 197 -16.43 10.12 7.87
N LEU A 198 -15.35 10.22 8.62
CA LEU A 198 -15.33 10.82 9.94
C LEU A 198 -14.53 12.12 9.93
N LYS A 199 -14.88 13.03 10.85
CA LYS A 199 -14.04 14.16 11.25
C LYS A 199 -13.69 14.09 12.73
N THR A 200 -12.57 14.70 13.11
CA THR A 200 -12.10 14.83 14.49
C THR A 200 -11.28 16.11 14.63
N TYR A 201 -11.19 16.66 15.84
CA TYR A 201 -10.32 17.80 16.16
C TYR A 201 -9.17 17.43 17.09
N ASP A 202 -9.21 16.23 17.69
CA ASP A 202 -8.26 15.80 18.71
C ASP A 202 -7.68 14.41 18.44
N GLY A 203 -8.15 13.70 17.40
CA GLY A 203 -7.73 12.34 17.07
C GLY A 203 -8.32 11.28 18.01
N ILE A 204 -9.18 11.68 18.95
CA ILE A 204 -9.79 10.84 19.99
C ILE A 204 -11.28 10.68 19.72
N HIS A 205 -12.00 11.79 19.52
CA HIS A 205 -13.45 11.82 19.31
C HIS A 205 -13.75 12.03 17.84
N TYR A 206 -14.59 11.16 17.26
CA TYR A 206 -14.90 11.17 15.85
C TYR A 206 -16.41 11.31 15.61
N ASP A 207 -16.76 12.31 14.81
CA ASP A 207 -18.11 12.56 14.32
C ASP A 207 -18.25 12.09 12.87
N SER A 208 -19.41 11.52 12.54
CA SER A 208 -19.73 11.12 11.18
C SER A 208 -20.06 12.32 10.28
N ILE A 209 -19.64 12.24 9.02
CA ILE A 209 -20.03 13.19 7.96
C ILE A 209 -21.00 12.49 7.01
N ILE A 210 -20.56 11.39 6.40
CA ILE A 210 -21.34 10.65 5.41
C ILE A 210 -20.93 9.17 5.40
N GLN A 211 -21.89 8.29 5.18
CA GLN A 211 -21.67 6.86 4.94
C GLN A 211 -21.90 6.57 3.46
N TRP A 212 -21.06 5.71 2.89
CA TRP A 212 -21.17 5.32 1.49
C TRP A 212 -21.47 3.82 1.33
N ASP A 213 -22.25 3.50 0.30
CA ASP A 213 -22.34 2.16 -0.26
C ASP A 213 -21.41 2.07 -1.48
N LEU A 214 -20.25 1.43 -1.29
CA LEU A 214 -19.21 1.36 -2.31
C LEU A 214 -19.17 -0.02 -3.02
N GLY A 215 -20.22 -0.83 -2.85
CA GLY A 215 -20.33 -2.15 -3.44
C GLY A 215 -19.69 -3.25 -2.58
N PRO A 216 -18.95 -4.22 -3.16
CA PRO A 216 -18.59 -5.45 -2.45
C PRO A 216 -17.54 -5.20 -1.36
N ARG A 217 -17.96 -5.34 -0.10
CA ARG A 217 -17.10 -5.37 1.09
C ARG A 217 -16.02 -4.27 1.11
N PRO A 218 -16.38 -2.98 1.02
CA PRO A 218 -15.41 -1.90 1.11
C PRO A 218 -14.78 -1.83 2.51
N ASN A 219 -13.48 -1.55 2.60
CA ASN A 219 -12.76 -1.53 3.87
C ASN A 219 -11.62 -0.51 3.96
N GLU A 220 -10.38 -0.95 3.76
CA GLU A 220 -9.16 -0.18 3.96
C GLU A 220 -9.15 1.05 3.07
N ALA A 221 -9.11 2.23 3.67
CA ALA A 221 -9.32 3.47 2.97
C ALA A 221 -8.37 4.58 3.43
N ARG A 222 -7.67 5.21 2.49
CA ARG A 222 -6.79 6.36 2.75
C ARG A 222 -7.42 7.64 2.21
N ILE A 223 -7.30 8.73 2.95
CA ILE A 223 -7.69 10.08 2.53
C ILE A 223 -6.45 10.93 2.21
N ARG A 224 -6.54 11.81 1.22
CA ARG A 224 -5.59 12.90 0.92
C ARG A 224 -6.33 14.13 0.42
N PHE A 225 -5.62 15.25 0.38
CA PHE A 225 -6.12 16.51 -0.17
C PHE A 225 -5.28 16.89 -1.38
N ALA A 226 -5.94 17.34 -2.44
CA ALA A 226 -5.31 18.00 -3.56
C ALA A 226 -4.99 19.47 -3.22
N PRO A 227 -4.02 20.11 -3.90
CA PRO A 227 -3.69 21.52 -3.69
C PRO A 227 -4.88 22.49 -3.80
N ASP A 228 -5.89 22.16 -4.60
CA ASP A 228 -7.13 22.94 -4.76
C ASP A 228 -8.18 22.71 -3.65
N GLY A 229 -7.87 21.89 -2.64
CA GLY A 229 -8.74 21.63 -1.49
C GLY A 229 -9.72 20.47 -1.67
N ARG A 230 -9.74 19.82 -2.85
CA ARG A 230 -10.52 18.59 -3.05
C ARG A 230 -10.00 17.47 -2.16
N MET A 231 -10.93 16.72 -1.57
CA MET A 231 -10.63 15.49 -0.84
C MET A 231 -10.65 14.31 -1.80
N LEU A 232 -9.64 13.45 -1.66
CA LEU A 232 -9.56 12.17 -2.34
C LEU A 232 -9.61 11.04 -1.32
N ILE A 233 -10.35 9.98 -1.64
CA ILE A 233 -10.36 8.74 -0.85
C ILE A 233 -10.12 7.53 -1.74
N LEU A 234 -9.08 6.76 -1.43
CA LEU A 234 -8.77 5.50 -2.10
C LEU A 234 -9.22 4.33 -1.23
N VAL A 235 -10.17 3.54 -1.71
CA VAL A 235 -10.85 2.49 -0.93
C VAL A 235 -10.63 1.12 -1.55
N ARG A 236 -10.15 0.17 -0.72
CA ARG A 236 -10.12 -1.25 -1.05
C ARG A 236 -11.53 -1.84 -0.98
N ARG A 237 -11.84 -2.71 -1.94
CA ARG A 237 -13.02 -3.57 -1.93
C ARG A 237 -12.59 -5.03 -1.89
N GLU A 238 -13.20 -5.81 -1.02
CA GLU A 238 -12.95 -7.24 -0.94
C GLU A 238 -13.86 -8.04 -1.89
N SER A 239 -13.72 -9.36 -1.90
CA SER A 239 -14.62 -10.27 -2.63
C SER A 239 -14.79 -9.97 -4.12
N GLY A 240 -13.69 -9.66 -4.80
CA GLY A 240 -13.63 -9.55 -6.27
C GLY A 240 -13.74 -8.14 -6.83
N GLY A 241 -14.05 -7.13 -6.00
CA GLY A 241 -14.05 -5.73 -6.44
C GLY A 241 -12.65 -5.17 -6.68
N ASN A 242 -12.49 -4.39 -7.76
CA ASN A 242 -11.32 -3.53 -7.93
C ASN A 242 -11.33 -2.40 -6.89
N GLY A 243 -10.20 -1.71 -6.70
CA GLY A 243 -10.17 -0.48 -5.93
C GLY A 243 -11.13 0.58 -6.47
N ILE A 244 -11.54 1.51 -5.63
CA ILE A 244 -12.37 2.65 -6.01
C ILE A 244 -11.76 3.93 -5.45
N LEU A 245 -11.74 4.98 -6.26
CA LEU A 245 -11.24 6.31 -5.93
C LEU A 245 -12.42 7.28 -5.91
N GLY A 246 -12.62 7.96 -4.79
CA GLY A 246 -13.60 9.03 -4.63
C GLY A 246 -12.93 10.39 -4.64
N ILE A 247 -13.60 11.38 -5.21
CA ILE A 247 -13.19 12.79 -5.21
C ILE A 247 -14.39 13.64 -4.76
N SER A 248 -14.15 14.63 -3.92
CA SER A 248 -15.19 15.54 -3.46
C SER A 248 -14.63 16.93 -3.17
N ASP A 249 -15.35 17.95 -3.61
CA ASP A 249 -15.13 19.33 -3.19
C ASP A 249 -15.63 19.56 -1.74
N PRO A 250 -15.09 20.55 -1.02
CA PRO A 250 -15.70 20.99 0.25
C PRO A 250 -17.20 21.30 0.04
N PRO A 251 -18.10 20.94 0.98
CA PRO A 251 -17.86 20.43 2.33
C PRO A 251 -17.75 18.89 2.43
N TYR A 252 -17.38 18.21 1.35
CA TYR A 252 -17.11 16.77 1.30
C TYR A 252 -18.34 15.87 1.43
N THR A 253 -19.49 16.36 0.97
CA THR A 253 -20.78 15.65 1.05
C THR A 253 -21.25 15.07 -0.28
N ASP A 254 -20.71 15.54 -1.41
CA ASP A 254 -21.05 15.04 -2.75
C ASP A 254 -19.81 14.48 -3.45
N TRP A 255 -19.90 13.25 -3.94
CA TRP A 255 -18.73 12.44 -4.32
C TRP A 255 -18.84 11.87 -5.73
N HIS A 256 -17.77 12.05 -6.49
CA HIS A 256 -17.56 11.38 -7.77
C HIS A 256 -16.66 10.15 -7.57
N TRP A 257 -17.12 8.99 -8.05
CA TRP A 257 -16.45 7.71 -7.84
C TRP A 257 -15.93 7.10 -9.13
N HIS A 258 -14.68 6.66 -9.11
CA HIS A 258 -13.99 6.03 -10.23
C HIS A 258 -13.52 4.64 -9.84
N ASN A 259 -13.93 3.61 -10.59
CA ASN A 259 -13.37 2.27 -10.44
C ASN A 259 -11.94 2.25 -10.99
N LEU A 260 -11.01 1.68 -10.23
CA LEU A 260 -9.68 1.39 -10.73
C LEU A 260 -9.68 0.14 -11.63
N SER A 261 -8.68 0.03 -12.48
CA SER A 261 -8.41 -1.18 -13.28
C SER A 261 -7.72 -2.30 -12.48
N MET A 262 -7.50 -2.10 -11.18
CA MET A 262 -6.74 -3.02 -10.31
C MET A 262 -7.42 -3.24 -8.96
N LYS A 263 -7.16 -4.42 -8.36
CA LYS A 263 -7.47 -4.68 -6.95
C LYS A 263 -6.49 -3.94 -6.04
N LEU A 264 -6.92 -3.67 -4.80
CA LEU A 264 -6.08 -3.06 -3.77
C LEU A 264 -5.84 -4.03 -2.61
N GLY A 265 -4.64 -3.99 -2.06
CA GLY A 265 -4.28 -4.67 -0.80
C GLY A 265 -3.34 -3.78 0.01
N GLY A 266 -3.81 -3.24 1.14
CA GLY A 266 -3.09 -2.25 1.94
C GLY A 266 -2.81 -0.94 1.20
N PRO A 267 -3.81 -0.25 0.61
CA PRO A 267 -3.58 0.91 -0.24
C PRO A 267 -3.03 2.13 0.52
N ASN A 268 -2.04 2.80 -0.05
CA ASN A 268 -1.63 4.14 0.34
C ASN A 268 -1.49 4.98 -0.93
N PHE A 269 -1.53 6.32 -0.82
CA PHE A 269 -1.23 7.17 -1.96
C PHE A 269 -0.72 8.54 -1.55
N ILE A 270 -0.10 9.21 -2.50
CA ILE A 270 0.37 10.59 -2.41
C ILE A 270 -0.26 11.36 -3.58
N VAL A 271 -0.79 12.54 -3.30
CA VAL A 271 -1.21 13.49 -4.34
C VAL A 271 0.03 14.26 -4.77
N LEU A 272 0.35 14.23 -6.06
CA LEU A 272 1.50 14.94 -6.63
C LEU A 272 1.12 16.37 -7.00
N ASP A 273 -0.02 16.53 -7.66
CA ASP A 273 -0.63 17.78 -8.09
C ASP A 273 -2.16 17.61 -8.23
N ASN A 274 -2.86 18.57 -8.82
CA ASN A 274 -4.31 18.52 -9.01
C ASN A 274 -4.79 17.46 -10.04
N GLU A 275 -3.87 16.80 -10.74
CA GLU A 275 -4.17 15.87 -11.83
C GLU A 275 -3.56 14.48 -11.65
N LYS A 276 -2.56 14.33 -10.77
CA LYS A 276 -1.75 13.11 -10.65
C LYS A 276 -1.61 12.65 -9.21
N ILE A 277 -1.61 11.33 -9.06
CA ILE A 277 -1.39 10.63 -7.80
C ILE A 277 -0.42 9.47 -7.98
N LEU A 278 0.30 9.13 -6.91
CA LEU A 278 1.06 7.89 -6.78
C LEU A 278 0.36 6.97 -5.80
N ILE A 279 -0.11 5.83 -6.27
CA ILE A 279 -0.72 4.78 -5.46
C ILE A 279 0.34 3.75 -5.12
N GLY A 280 0.38 3.29 -3.87
CA GLY A 280 1.10 2.11 -3.45
C GLY A 280 0.12 1.02 -3.02
N SER A 281 0.25 -0.19 -3.58
CA SER A 281 -0.62 -1.31 -3.21
C SER A 281 -0.01 -2.65 -3.58
N ARG A 282 -0.75 -3.72 -3.29
CA ARG A 282 -0.42 -5.08 -3.72
C ARG A 282 -0.78 -5.23 -5.20
N ILE A 283 0.14 -5.77 -5.98
CA ILE A 283 -0.11 -6.38 -7.28
C ILE A 283 -0.45 -7.84 -6.99
N PHE A 284 -1.68 -8.25 -7.31
CA PHE A 284 -2.09 -9.64 -7.17
C PHE A 284 -1.68 -10.43 -8.40
N THR A 285 -1.04 -11.58 -8.20
CA THR A 285 -0.80 -12.54 -9.28
C THR A 285 -2.14 -13.08 -9.78
N ASP A 286 -2.29 -13.18 -11.11
CA ASP A 286 -3.44 -13.87 -11.71
C ASP A 286 -3.49 -15.33 -11.21
N GLU A 287 -4.64 -15.74 -10.67
CA GLU A 287 -4.86 -17.08 -10.16
C GLU A 287 -4.61 -18.16 -11.23
N LYS A 288 -4.82 -17.85 -12.51
CA LYS A 288 -4.54 -18.74 -13.63
C LYS A 288 -3.05 -19.05 -13.81
N LEU A 289 -2.17 -18.16 -13.34
CA LEU A 289 -0.72 -18.33 -13.43
C LEU A 289 -0.17 -19.15 -12.25
N LEU A 290 -0.93 -19.32 -11.16
CA LEU A 290 -0.49 -20.04 -9.97
C LEU A 290 0.00 -21.48 -10.24
N PRO A 291 -0.64 -22.29 -11.11
CA PRO A 291 -0.14 -23.64 -11.41
C PRO A 291 1.19 -23.68 -12.17
N ILE A 292 1.56 -22.57 -12.82
CA ILE A 292 2.74 -22.44 -13.69
C ILE A 292 3.90 -21.76 -12.94
N LEU A 293 3.60 -21.03 -11.87
CA LEU A 293 4.61 -20.45 -11.00
C LEU A 293 5.45 -21.55 -10.35
N LYS A 294 6.70 -21.66 -10.79
CA LYS A 294 7.68 -22.62 -10.26
C LYS A 294 8.04 -22.31 -8.80
N ASN A 295 7.79 -21.08 -8.33
CA ASN A 295 8.19 -20.62 -7.01
C ASN A 295 7.09 -19.79 -6.34
N LYS A 296 6.60 -20.25 -5.18
CA LYS A 296 5.64 -19.48 -4.35
C LYS A 296 6.18 -18.09 -3.93
N LYS A 297 7.50 -17.86 -4.01
CA LYS A 297 8.14 -16.55 -3.76
C LYS A 297 7.84 -15.51 -4.86
N GLU A 298 7.31 -15.92 -6.01
CA GLU A 298 6.88 -15.03 -7.10
C GLU A 298 5.42 -14.58 -6.97
N LYS A 299 4.68 -15.13 -6.00
CA LYS A 299 3.27 -14.78 -5.74
C LYS A 299 3.17 -13.39 -5.13
N ASP A 300 2.29 -12.55 -5.68
CA ASP A 300 1.99 -11.16 -5.33
C ASP A 300 3.22 -10.23 -5.21
N LYS A 301 3.10 -8.98 -5.62
CA LYS A 301 4.18 -7.98 -5.50
C LYS A 301 3.67 -6.73 -4.78
N THR A 302 4.57 -5.93 -4.25
CA THR A 302 4.25 -4.54 -3.89
C THR A 302 4.55 -3.67 -5.11
N GLY A 303 3.57 -2.84 -5.51
CA GLY A 303 3.68 -1.95 -6.66
C GLY A 303 3.45 -0.50 -6.30
N ILE A 304 4.10 0.38 -7.06
CA ILE A 304 3.83 1.82 -7.12
C ILE A 304 3.24 2.14 -8.49
N PHE A 305 2.09 2.82 -8.49
CA PHE A 305 1.30 3.09 -9.67
C PHE A 305 1.17 4.60 -9.83
N LEU A 306 1.57 5.11 -10.99
CA LEU A 306 1.30 6.48 -11.36
C LEU A 306 -0.06 6.52 -12.04
N ALA A 307 -0.96 7.36 -11.51
CA ALA A 307 -2.32 7.44 -11.98
C ALA A 307 -2.79 8.90 -12.09
N SER A 308 -3.80 9.12 -12.92
CA SER A 308 -4.53 10.39 -12.90
C SER A 308 -5.37 10.52 -11.61
N ILE A 309 -5.83 11.73 -11.33
CA ILE A 309 -6.74 12.04 -10.21
C ILE A 309 -8.07 11.27 -10.32
N ASN A 310 -8.42 10.80 -11.52
CA ASN A 310 -9.61 9.99 -11.79
C ASN A 310 -9.33 8.47 -11.75
N GLY A 311 -8.12 8.06 -11.33
CA GLY A 311 -7.78 6.65 -11.11
C GLY A 311 -7.34 5.89 -12.36
N GLU A 312 -7.08 6.58 -13.48
CA GLU A 312 -6.50 5.95 -14.67
C GLU A 312 -5.04 5.58 -14.39
N ILE A 313 -4.73 4.29 -14.31
CA ILE A 313 -3.37 3.79 -14.11
C ILE A 313 -2.59 3.94 -15.42
N ARG A 314 -1.47 4.66 -15.37
CA ARG A 314 -0.64 4.96 -16.54
C ARG A 314 0.71 4.25 -16.52
N LYS A 315 1.22 3.98 -15.32
CA LYS A 315 2.49 3.26 -15.13
C LYS A 315 2.47 2.43 -13.86
N VAL A 316 3.19 1.32 -13.89
CA VAL A 316 3.40 0.43 -12.74
C VAL A 316 4.90 0.20 -12.56
N VAL A 317 5.38 0.34 -11.33
CA VAL A 317 6.74 -0.02 -10.94
C VAL A 317 6.68 -1.01 -9.80
N GLU A 318 7.26 -2.19 -9.98
CA GLU A 318 7.31 -3.23 -8.96
C GLU A 318 8.47 -2.99 -7.99
N LEU A 319 8.23 -3.17 -6.70
CA LEU A 319 9.28 -3.21 -5.69
C LEU A 319 9.83 -4.65 -5.58
N PRO A 320 11.14 -4.83 -5.29
CA PRO A 320 11.71 -6.13 -4.93
C PRO A 320 10.96 -6.74 -3.74
N SER A 321 10.06 -7.68 -4.03
CA SER A 321 9.08 -8.22 -3.09
C SER A 321 8.49 -9.54 -3.61
N GLY A 322 7.68 -10.19 -2.78
CA GLY A 322 7.06 -11.50 -3.06
C GLY A 322 6.42 -12.11 -1.83
N GLY A 323 5.57 -13.12 -2.04
CA GLY A 323 4.79 -13.81 -1.02
C GLY A 323 3.70 -12.92 -0.41
N ASP A 324 3.55 -12.98 0.92
CA ASP A 324 2.73 -12.00 1.62
C ASP A 324 3.51 -10.68 1.70
N THR A 325 3.02 -9.66 1.00
CA THR A 325 3.69 -8.37 0.81
C THR A 325 2.69 -7.23 0.66
N SER A 326 3.15 -5.96 0.63
CA SER A 326 2.40 -4.71 0.47
C SER A 326 2.40 -3.81 1.73
N TYR A 327 1.28 -3.10 1.94
CA TYR A 327 1.05 -2.04 2.92
C TYR A 327 2.16 -1.00 2.91
N PRO A 328 2.38 -0.32 1.77
CA PRO A 328 3.46 0.63 1.66
C PRO A 328 3.19 1.89 2.49
N GLY A 329 4.09 2.21 3.41
CA GLY A 329 4.21 3.55 3.97
C GLY A 329 4.96 4.42 2.97
N MET A 330 4.40 5.56 2.55
CA MET A 330 4.98 6.37 1.47
C MET A 330 5.22 7.82 1.91
N LEU A 331 6.34 8.39 1.49
CA LEU A 331 6.72 9.76 1.80
C LEU A 331 7.57 10.36 0.67
N ILE A 332 7.20 11.56 0.20
CA ILE A 332 8.08 12.37 -0.64
C ILE A 332 8.88 13.33 0.26
N HIS A 333 10.20 13.35 0.10
CA HIS A 333 11.07 14.32 0.77
C HIS A 333 12.29 14.65 -0.09
N LYS A 334 12.54 15.95 -0.32
CA LYS A 334 13.71 16.45 -1.06
C LYS A 334 13.96 15.75 -2.40
N LYS A 335 12.93 15.67 -3.26
CA LYS A 335 12.93 15.02 -4.59
C LYS A 335 13.04 13.49 -4.59
N TYR A 336 12.96 12.84 -3.44
CA TYR A 336 12.96 11.38 -3.33
C TYR A 336 11.60 10.86 -2.85
N LEU A 337 11.19 9.75 -3.44
CA LEU A 337 10.12 8.90 -2.91
C LEU A 337 10.76 7.86 -1.99
N TYR A 338 10.29 7.83 -0.75
CA TYR A 338 10.64 6.84 0.26
C TYR A 338 9.46 5.93 0.53
N ILE A 339 9.73 4.64 0.60
CA ILE A 339 8.69 3.63 0.79
C ILE A 339 9.15 2.65 1.86
N THR A 340 8.33 2.39 2.87
CA THR A 340 8.44 1.17 3.67
C THR A 340 7.41 0.17 3.20
N TYR A 341 7.71 -1.11 3.24
CA TYR A 341 6.75 -2.17 2.93
C TYR A 341 7.20 -3.45 3.61
N TYR A 342 6.30 -4.43 3.71
CA TYR A 342 6.69 -5.77 4.15
C TYR A 342 6.71 -6.75 2.99
N SER A 343 7.50 -7.81 3.13
CA SER A 343 7.53 -8.91 2.15
C SER A 343 8.04 -10.20 2.78
N SER A 344 7.54 -11.33 2.28
CA SER A 344 7.94 -12.68 2.71
C SER A 344 8.70 -13.47 1.63
N HIS A 345 9.28 -12.81 0.61
CA HIS A 345 9.97 -13.48 -0.50
C HIS A 345 11.15 -14.35 -0.05
N ASP A 346 11.74 -14.05 1.11
CA ASP A 346 12.83 -14.84 1.70
C ASP A 346 12.33 -15.95 2.65
N GLY A 347 11.03 -16.25 2.67
CA GLY A 347 10.43 -17.28 3.54
C GLY A 347 10.03 -16.79 4.94
N LYS A 348 10.32 -15.52 5.27
CA LYS A 348 9.90 -14.85 6.51
C LYS A 348 9.46 -13.42 6.19
N SER A 349 8.36 -12.98 6.80
CA SER A 349 7.83 -11.62 6.59
C SER A 349 8.71 -10.58 7.29
N LYS A 350 9.37 -9.71 6.52
CA LYS A 350 10.33 -8.70 6.96
C LYS A 350 9.94 -7.30 6.47
N ILE A 351 10.49 -6.26 7.08
CA ILE A 351 10.26 -4.86 6.70
C ILE A 351 11.43 -4.33 5.87
N TYR A 352 11.10 -3.69 4.75
CA TYR A 352 12.04 -3.10 3.80
C TYR A 352 11.82 -1.59 3.70
N PHE A 353 12.88 -0.88 3.36
CA PHE A 353 12.90 0.56 3.06
C PHE A 353 13.49 0.76 1.67
N ALA A 354 12.70 1.30 0.76
CA ALA A 354 13.08 1.64 -0.59
C ALA A 354 13.17 3.17 -0.77
N LYS A 355 14.06 3.60 -1.64
CA LYS A 355 14.27 5.00 -2.02
C LYS A 355 14.51 5.09 -3.52
N ALA A 356 13.76 5.95 -4.20
CA ALA A 356 13.97 6.33 -5.60
C ALA A 356 13.95 7.85 -5.74
N LYS A 357 14.58 8.41 -6.78
CA LYS A 357 14.28 9.79 -7.14
C LYS A 357 12.86 9.83 -7.68
N LEU A 358 12.09 10.83 -7.28
CA LEU A 358 10.69 10.96 -7.70
C LEU A 358 10.59 11.06 -9.24
N ILE A 359 11.52 11.79 -9.84
CA ILE A 359 11.58 12.02 -11.28
C ILE A 359 11.73 10.71 -12.08
N ASP A 360 12.42 9.70 -11.55
CA ASP A 360 12.59 8.40 -12.22
C ASP A 360 11.29 7.57 -12.25
N ILE A 361 10.34 7.93 -11.37
CA ILE A 361 8.99 7.39 -11.35
C ILE A 361 8.08 8.17 -12.30
N GLU A 362 8.18 9.52 -12.32
CA GLU A 362 7.33 10.42 -13.11
C GLU A 362 7.64 10.50 -14.61
N ASN A 363 8.92 10.43 -15.02
CA ASN A 363 9.40 10.80 -16.37
C ASN A 363 9.06 9.86 -17.55
N GLU A 364 8.13 8.92 -17.41
CA GLU A 364 7.68 8.09 -18.55
C GLU A 364 6.21 8.35 -18.84
N PHE A 365 5.92 9.63 -19.06
CA PHE A 365 4.62 10.14 -19.42
C PHE A 365 4.61 10.65 -20.85
#